data_AF-A0A2H0UJA0-F1
#
_entry.id   AF-A0A2H0UJA0-F1
#
_cell.length_a   1.000
_cell.length_b   1.000
_cell.length_c   1.000
_cell.angle_alpha   90.00
_cell.angle_beta   90.00
_cell.angle_gamma   90.00
#
_symmetry.space_group_name_H-M   'P 1'
#
loop_
_entity.id
_entity.type
_entity.pdbx_description
1 polymer ?
#
loop_
_entity_poly.entity_id
_entity_poly.type
_entity_poly.pdbx_seq_one_letter_code
_entity_poly.pdbx_strand_id
1 'polypeptide(L)'
;MAQEEFYTAEELAKKLKLNVMTIYRHIKAGRLKVQKIGKEFRIPKEEFENFINIREYEITVEQDGIRKILEDKDNKILRLEKDLERMRKSLRNEDYGLAWIDVPEAFEDDVENKLPIVIPVSKLDIKDDDGKPTHLLIEGENYHALTCLNYTHKGKIDVIYIDPPYNTGSDGFRYKDKRILDKYPDGTEVPKDHPLRHSYWLSFMRKRLELSKDLLSDTGAIFISIDDNEVSQLKLLCDQVFGESNFVDCISWEKKSSAKGVPPRNMIVNVHEYILIYQKTSRFAFIGEPRSVDGFSNPDNDPRGPWRNTNIKSTVKDKSKAFPITDPATGNTYTDTWAYSKDELERLTREKYLIFPKNKNGQVRRKEFFKEFKRENIPIKSSWGLFDNQKNTEMLKDLLAGVVFLNPKPLDLMTYLIESAAPKNAIVLDYFAGSGTTGHAILKLNKSGANRQVILCTNNEEYGSNGEKVKHKICSDVCYPRLSKTIKGYKTVEKEKIEGLGGSLKYYRIAFVGEHSVLNTNDKDKLLLAHNATELLAIAENTLEAVTKNDHFEIFENEGRYTAIYFKESFDKFDDFTKKVLSLKKPTTVYIFSWENNPLVDEFEDNQNVTVKTIPEPILEIYRRIHNL
;
A
#
# COMPACT_ATOMS: atom_id res chain seq x y z
N MET A 1 88.99 -6.29 -0.97
CA MET A 1 88.10 -5.22 -0.50
C MET A 1 87.46 -4.60 -1.75
N ALA A 2 86.18 -4.84 -1.98
CA ALA A 2 85.49 -4.24 -3.12
C ALA A 2 85.45 -2.71 -2.91
N GLN A 3 85.80 -1.93 -3.94
CA GLN A 3 85.53 -0.49 -3.95
C GLN A 3 84.02 -0.31 -3.91
N GLU A 4 83.47 0.22 -2.82
CA GLU A 4 82.07 0.67 -2.80
C GLU A 4 81.92 1.78 -3.85
N GLU A 5 81.11 1.53 -4.88
CA GLU A 5 80.76 2.52 -5.89
C GLU A 5 79.72 3.48 -5.33
N PHE A 6 79.95 4.79 -5.50
CA PHE A 6 79.05 5.84 -5.05
C PHE A 6 78.63 6.74 -6.22
N TYR A 7 77.43 7.30 -6.13
CA TYR A 7 76.97 8.38 -7.00
C TYR A 7 76.92 9.70 -6.23
N THR A 8 77.37 10.78 -6.86
CA THR A 8 77.04 12.14 -6.41
C THR A 8 75.58 12.47 -6.71
N ALA A 9 75.01 13.46 -6.03
CA ALA A 9 73.65 13.91 -6.29
C ALA A 9 73.43 14.39 -7.74
N GLU A 10 74.47 14.98 -8.36
CA GLU A 10 74.44 15.46 -9.74
C GLU A 10 74.46 14.32 -10.76
N GLU A 11 75.32 13.32 -10.56
CA GLU A 11 75.35 12.11 -11.38
C GLU A 11 74.02 11.37 -11.30
N LEU A 12 73.43 11.28 -10.09
CA LEU A 12 72.14 10.65 -9.89
C LEU A 12 71.00 11.41 -10.58
N ALA A 13 71.00 12.74 -10.46
CA ALA A 13 70.05 13.61 -11.13
C ALA A 13 70.10 13.42 -12.65
N LYS A 14 71.31 13.36 -13.21
CA LYS A 14 71.52 13.10 -14.65
C LYS A 14 71.04 11.72 -15.06
N LYS A 15 71.33 10.68 -14.27
CA LYS A 15 70.94 9.29 -14.55
C LYS A 15 69.42 9.10 -14.52
N LEU A 16 68.73 9.80 -13.62
CA LEU A 16 67.27 9.78 -13.49
C LEU A 16 66.55 10.83 -14.34
N LYS A 17 67.30 11.68 -15.07
CA LYS A 17 66.76 12.84 -15.79
C LYS A 17 65.90 13.76 -14.90
N LEU A 18 66.32 13.95 -13.66
CA LEU A 18 65.66 14.79 -12.66
C LEU A 18 66.47 16.05 -12.40
N ASN A 19 65.81 17.06 -11.84
CA ASN A 19 66.52 18.21 -11.28
C ASN A 19 67.32 17.76 -10.04
N VAL A 20 68.57 18.20 -9.91
CA VAL A 20 69.43 17.87 -8.76
C VAL A 20 68.80 18.27 -7.42
N MET A 21 68.00 19.33 -7.39
CA MET A 21 67.24 19.74 -6.21
C MET A 21 66.22 18.71 -5.77
N THR A 22 65.68 17.90 -6.69
CA THR A 22 64.79 16.79 -6.36
C THR A 22 65.53 15.69 -5.60
N ILE A 23 66.77 15.38 -6.01
CA ILE A 23 67.63 14.43 -5.29
C ILE A 23 67.91 14.94 -3.87
N TYR A 24 68.26 16.22 -3.73
CA TYR A 24 68.47 16.83 -2.40
C TYR A 24 67.21 16.81 -1.51
N ARG A 25 66.02 16.94 -2.08
CA ARG A 25 64.77 16.80 -1.32
C ARG A 25 64.58 15.37 -0.80
N HIS A 26 64.86 14.35 -1.60
CA HIS A 26 64.77 12.96 -1.15
C HIS A 26 65.81 12.62 -0.06
N ILE A 27 67.02 13.17 -0.18
CA ILE A 27 68.06 13.07 0.87
C ILE A 27 67.56 13.75 2.16
N LYS A 28 67.04 14.98 2.07
CA LYS A 28 66.53 15.74 3.23
C LYS A 28 65.31 15.06 3.89
N ALA A 29 64.47 14.41 3.09
CA ALA A 29 63.32 13.64 3.56
C ALA A 29 63.70 12.24 4.11
N GLY A 30 64.99 11.90 4.15
CA GLY A 30 65.49 10.62 4.65
C GLY A 30 65.18 9.41 3.76
N ARG A 31 64.72 9.63 2.52
CA ARG A 31 64.35 8.57 1.56
C ARG A 31 65.54 8.01 0.78
N LEU A 32 66.69 8.68 0.84
CA LEU A 32 67.97 8.24 0.28
C LEU A 32 69.03 8.43 1.36
N LYS A 33 69.62 7.34 1.85
CA LYS A 33 70.74 7.43 2.80
C LYS A 33 72.00 7.87 2.07
N VAL A 34 72.75 8.75 2.71
CA VAL A 34 73.95 9.37 2.14
C VAL A 34 75.09 9.39 3.12
N GLN A 35 76.30 9.29 2.61
CA GLN A 35 77.52 9.62 3.32
C GLN A 35 77.96 11.02 2.93
N LYS A 36 78.24 11.88 3.91
CA LYS A 36 78.76 13.23 3.67
C LYS A 36 80.28 13.20 3.71
N ILE A 37 80.93 13.49 2.58
CA ILE A 37 82.39 13.59 2.49
C ILE A 37 82.72 15.00 2.01
N GLY A 38 83.26 15.83 2.90
CA GLY A 38 83.49 17.25 2.62
C GLY A 38 82.18 18.02 2.40
N LYS A 39 82.06 18.70 1.24
CA LYS A 39 80.87 19.47 0.84
C LYS A 39 79.85 18.67 0.01
N GLU A 40 80.16 17.41 -0.32
CA GLU A 40 79.36 16.59 -1.23
C GLU A 40 78.68 15.42 -0.51
N PHE A 41 77.50 15.05 -1.01
CA PHE A 41 76.78 13.85 -0.58
C PHE A 41 77.06 12.71 -1.57
N ARG A 42 77.50 11.56 -1.02
CA ARG A 42 77.72 10.32 -1.77
C ARG A 42 76.65 9.30 -1.42
N ILE A 43 75.98 8.79 -2.44
CA ILE A 43 74.89 7.81 -2.34
C ILE A 43 75.49 6.45 -2.71
N PRO A 44 75.52 5.46 -1.81
CA PRO A 44 75.98 4.11 -2.14
C PRO A 44 75.16 3.53 -3.29
N LYS A 45 75.80 2.80 -4.22
CA LYS A 45 75.12 2.19 -5.37
C LYS A 45 73.97 1.26 -4.95
N GLU A 46 74.15 0.46 -3.90
CA GLU A 46 73.12 -0.42 -3.36
C GLU A 46 71.90 0.34 -2.81
N GLU A 47 72.13 1.46 -2.11
CA GLU A 47 71.06 2.34 -1.63
C GLU A 47 70.28 2.98 -2.79
N PHE A 48 70.98 3.33 -3.87
CA PHE A 48 70.35 3.84 -5.09
C PHE A 48 69.49 2.76 -5.78
N GLU A 49 70.01 1.54 -5.93
CA GLU A 49 69.27 0.43 -6.54
C GLU A 49 68.01 0.08 -5.73
N ASN A 50 68.11 0.06 -4.39
CA ASN A 50 66.95 -0.10 -3.51
C ASN A 50 65.93 1.04 -3.65
N PHE A 51 66.38 2.29 -3.71
CA PHE A 51 65.50 3.44 -3.91
C PHE A 51 64.73 3.36 -5.24
N ILE A 52 65.37 2.88 -6.31
CA ILE A 52 64.73 2.70 -7.61
C ILE A 52 63.72 1.57 -7.58
N ASN A 53 64.07 0.42 -7.02
CA ASN A 53 63.14 -0.72 -6.92
C ASN A 53 61.88 -0.36 -6.12
N ILE A 54 62.02 0.36 -5.00
CA ILE A 54 60.88 0.81 -4.19
C ILE A 54 60.01 1.77 -5.00
N ARG A 55 60.62 2.73 -5.71
CA ARG A 55 59.88 3.72 -6.50
C ARG A 55 59.18 3.11 -7.71
N GLU A 56 59.81 2.15 -8.39
CA GLU A 56 59.18 1.42 -9.50
C GLU A 56 57.99 0.59 -9.01
N TYR A 57 58.12 -0.04 -7.83
CA TYR A 57 57.00 -0.73 -7.19
C TYR A 57 55.86 0.24 -6.81
N GLU A 58 56.16 1.38 -6.17
CA GLU A 58 55.16 2.41 -5.83
C GLU A 58 54.42 2.93 -7.06
N ILE A 59 55.15 3.22 -8.15
CA ILE A 59 54.56 3.66 -9.43
C ILE A 59 53.65 2.58 -10.01
N THR A 60 54.07 1.31 -9.95
CA THR A 60 53.26 0.18 -10.46
C THR A 60 51.96 0.04 -9.68
N VAL A 61 52.02 0.09 -8.34
CA VAL A 61 50.84 0.03 -7.46
C VAL A 61 49.88 1.20 -7.72
N GLU A 62 50.41 2.42 -7.92
CA GLU A 62 49.61 3.61 -8.22
C GLU A 62 48.95 3.51 -9.62
N GLN A 63 49.69 3.02 -10.62
CA GLN A 63 49.17 2.79 -11.97
C GLN A 63 48.07 1.71 -12.00
N ASP A 64 48.26 0.61 -11.27
CA ASP A 64 47.24 -0.44 -11.12
C ASP A 64 45.99 0.08 -10.40
N GLY A 65 46.16 0.92 -9.37
CA GLY A 65 45.06 1.60 -8.69
C GLY A 65 44.27 2.53 -9.62
N ILE A 66 44.96 3.34 -10.42
CA ILE A 66 44.34 4.22 -11.42
C ILE A 66 43.61 3.40 -12.50
N ARG A 67 44.23 2.32 -12.98
CA ARG A 67 43.64 1.43 -13.98
C ARG A 67 42.35 0.81 -13.48
N LYS A 68 42.34 0.32 -12.23
CA LYS A 68 41.13 -0.23 -11.59
C LYS A 68 40.01 0.81 -11.49
N ILE A 69 40.33 2.05 -11.11
CA ILE A 69 39.36 3.16 -11.06
C ILE A 69 38.80 3.48 -12.45
N LEU A 70 39.64 3.46 -13.49
CA LEU A 70 39.21 3.68 -14.87
C LEU A 70 38.31 2.54 -15.36
N GLU A 71 38.69 1.28 -15.12
CA GLU A 71 37.87 0.12 -15.45
C GLU A 71 36.51 0.15 -14.74
N ASP A 72 36.46 0.53 -13.46
CA ASP A 72 35.21 0.72 -12.71
C ASP A 72 34.33 1.84 -13.30
N LYS A 73 34.96 2.95 -13.72
CA LYS A 73 34.25 4.07 -14.37
C LYS A 73 33.73 3.70 -15.75
N ASP A 74 34.53 3.01 -16.57
CA ASP A 74 34.12 2.57 -17.90
C ASP A 74 32.98 1.55 -17.81
N ASN A 75 33.06 0.62 -16.84
CA ASN A 75 31.95 -0.29 -16.54
C ASN A 75 30.69 0.46 -16.10
N LYS A 76 30.81 1.53 -15.32
CA LYS A 76 29.69 2.39 -14.92
C LYS A 76 29.10 3.14 -16.12
N ILE A 77 29.93 3.70 -16.98
CA ILE A 77 29.48 4.39 -18.21
C ILE A 77 28.74 3.40 -19.10
N LEU A 78 29.29 2.22 -19.34
CA LEU A 78 28.66 1.20 -20.18
C LEU A 78 27.31 0.73 -19.62
N ARG A 79 27.18 0.61 -18.29
CA ARG A 79 25.89 0.33 -17.64
C ARG A 79 24.90 1.47 -17.87
N LEU A 80 25.31 2.71 -17.62
CA LEU A 80 24.46 3.89 -17.82
C LEU A 80 24.02 4.06 -19.27
N GLU A 81 24.90 3.79 -20.24
CA GLU A 81 24.57 3.82 -21.66
C GLU A 81 23.54 2.75 -22.03
N LYS A 82 23.69 1.52 -21.51
CA LYS A 82 22.71 0.45 -21.68
C LYS A 82 21.36 0.81 -21.05
N ASP A 83 21.37 1.41 -19.87
CA ASP A 83 20.14 1.85 -19.20
C ASP A 83 19.46 2.98 -19.98
N LEU A 84 20.23 3.94 -20.51
CA LEU A 84 19.76 4.99 -21.42
C LEU A 84 19.14 4.42 -22.69
N GLU A 85 19.77 3.42 -23.29
CA GLU A 85 19.26 2.79 -24.50
C GLU A 85 17.98 1.98 -24.21
N ARG A 86 17.91 1.28 -23.08
CA ARG A 86 16.69 0.63 -22.58
C ARG A 86 15.56 1.63 -22.36
N MET A 87 15.82 2.75 -21.68
CA MET A 87 14.85 3.82 -21.47
C MET A 87 14.37 4.42 -22.81
N ARG A 88 15.29 4.71 -23.72
CA ARG A 88 14.96 5.21 -25.08
C ARG A 88 14.15 4.22 -25.91
N LYS A 89 14.34 2.92 -25.71
CA LYS A 89 13.57 1.87 -26.40
C LYS A 89 12.19 1.70 -25.77
N SER A 90 12.10 1.77 -24.44
CA SER A 90 10.83 1.77 -23.71
C SER A 90 9.94 2.94 -24.13
N LEU A 91 10.51 4.14 -24.21
CA LEU A 91 9.81 5.36 -24.66
C LEU A 91 9.35 5.32 -26.13
N ARG A 92 9.98 4.50 -26.98
CA ARG A 92 9.62 4.36 -28.40
C ARG A 92 8.59 3.26 -28.66
N ASN A 93 8.35 2.38 -27.69
CA ASN A 93 7.45 1.23 -27.83
C ASN A 93 6.07 1.46 -27.22
N GLU A 94 5.82 2.61 -26.57
CA GLU A 94 4.51 2.97 -26.05
C GLU A 94 3.79 3.92 -27.03
N ASP A 95 2.89 3.37 -27.83
CA ASP A 95 2.06 4.16 -28.77
C ASP A 95 0.93 4.93 -28.06
N TYR A 96 0.55 4.51 -26.83
CA TYR A 96 -0.48 5.13 -25.99
C TYR A 96 -0.18 4.85 -24.51
N GLY A 97 -0.19 5.87 -23.67
CA GLY A 97 0.07 5.74 -22.24
C GLY A 97 0.32 7.06 -21.53
N LEU A 98 0.59 6.98 -20.23
CA LEU A 98 0.97 8.11 -19.40
C LEU A 98 2.50 8.16 -19.31
N ALA A 99 3.10 9.29 -19.70
CA ALA A 99 4.52 9.55 -19.53
C ALA A 99 4.74 10.66 -18.50
N TRP A 100 5.65 10.43 -17.56
CA TRP A 100 6.05 11.42 -16.56
C TRP A 100 7.53 11.26 -16.23
N ILE A 101 8.10 12.26 -15.57
CA ILE A 101 9.47 12.16 -15.05
C ILE A 101 9.40 11.31 -13.79
N ASP A 102 9.99 10.11 -13.83
CA ASP A 102 10.09 9.28 -12.64
C ASP A 102 10.98 9.98 -11.61
N VAL A 103 10.40 10.25 -10.45
CA VAL A 103 11.09 10.90 -9.34
C VAL A 103 11.34 9.85 -8.27
N PRO A 104 12.62 9.52 -7.98
CA PRO A 104 12.93 8.67 -6.85
C PRO A 104 12.37 9.27 -5.56
N GLU A 105 11.97 8.44 -4.61
CA GLU A 105 11.48 8.90 -3.30
C GLU A 105 12.70 8.86 -2.39
N ALA A 106 13.13 10.00 -1.86
CA ALA A 106 14.18 10.02 -0.85
C ALA A 106 13.56 9.69 0.51
N PHE A 107 13.91 8.53 1.05
CA PHE A 107 13.73 8.28 2.48
C PHE A 107 14.84 9.00 3.25
N GLU A 108 14.73 9.08 4.58
CA GLU A 108 15.86 9.56 5.38
C GLU A 108 17.09 8.67 5.10
N ASP A 109 18.30 9.26 5.02
CA ASP A 109 19.52 8.59 4.55
C ASP A 109 19.84 7.31 5.37
N ASP A 110 19.36 7.26 6.61
CA ASP A 110 19.49 6.15 7.54
C ASP A 110 18.43 5.04 7.37
N VAL A 111 17.46 5.21 6.46
CA VAL A 111 16.38 4.25 6.17
C VAL A 111 16.53 3.60 4.80
N GLU A 112 17.07 4.33 3.81
CA GLU A 112 17.17 3.89 2.40
C GLU A 112 17.92 2.56 2.22
N ASN A 113 18.82 2.21 3.15
CA ASN A 113 19.64 1.00 3.12
C ASN A 113 19.25 -0.03 4.19
N LYS A 114 18.04 0.01 4.74
CA LYS A 114 17.64 -0.92 5.81
C LYS A 114 16.40 -1.73 5.45
N LEU A 115 16.25 -2.86 6.14
CA LEU A 115 15.16 -3.81 5.93
C LEU A 115 13.97 -3.43 6.83
N PRO A 116 12.78 -3.15 6.27
CA PRO A 116 11.62 -2.81 7.07
C PRO A 116 11.09 -4.03 7.83
N ILE A 117 10.71 -3.82 9.08
CA ILE A 117 10.05 -4.79 9.96
C ILE A 117 8.89 -4.12 10.69
N VAL A 118 8.11 -4.91 11.42
CA VAL A 118 7.04 -4.43 12.30
C VAL A 118 7.41 -4.75 13.74
N ILE A 119 7.28 -3.76 14.63
CA ILE A 119 7.47 -3.93 16.07
C ILE A 119 6.15 -3.67 16.80
N PRO A 120 5.83 -4.41 17.87
CA PRO A 120 4.57 -4.25 18.57
C PRO A 120 4.67 -3.06 19.54
N VAL A 121 3.55 -2.37 19.75
CA VAL A 121 3.43 -1.32 20.78
C VAL A 121 2.37 -1.77 21.78
N SER A 122 2.66 -2.87 22.50
CA SER A 122 1.67 -3.63 23.30
C SER A 122 0.88 -2.79 24.31
N LYS A 123 1.41 -1.67 24.78
CA LYS A 123 0.69 -0.73 25.67
C LYS A 123 -0.53 -0.05 25.01
N LEU A 124 -0.61 -0.07 23.69
CA LEU A 124 -1.70 0.48 22.89
C LEU A 124 -2.62 -0.62 22.34
N ASP A 125 -2.35 -1.89 22.65
CA ASP A 125 -3.25 -2.98 22.26
C ASP A 125 -4.59 -2.83 22.99
N ILE A 126 -5.65 -3.26 22.31
CA ILE A 126 -6.99 -3.35 22.86
C ILE A 126 -7.44 -4.78 22.66
N LYS A 127 -7.77 -5.46 23.76
CA LYS A 127 -8.34 -6.79 23.73
C LYS A 127 -9.80 -6.73 24.11
N ASP A 128 -10.62 -7.41 23.34
CA ASP A 128 -12.04 -7.65 23.58
C ASP A 128 -12.34 -9.13 23.30
N ASP A 129 -13.17 -9.74 24.14
CA ASP A 129 -13.51 -11.17 24.11
C ASP A 129 -14.85 -11.39 23.38
N ASP A 130 -15.08 -10.66 22.29
CA ASP A 130 -16.31 -10.67 21.50
C ASP A 130 -16.32 -11.70 20.35
N GLY A 131 -15.24 -12.48 20.22
CA GLY A 131 -15.04 -13.47 19.16
C GLY A 131 -14.87 -12.86 17.77
N LYS A 132 -14.62 -11.55 17.66
CA LYS A 132 -14.39 -10.86 16.38
C LYS A 132 -12.91 -10.91 15.97
N PRO A 133 -12.59 -10.81 14.67
CA PRO A 133 -11.22 -10.74 14.21
C PRO A 133 -10.48 -9.54 14.83
N THR A 134 -9.24 -9.77 15.26
CA THR A 134 -8.37 -8.70 15.75
C THR A 134 -7.92 -7.81 14.59
N HIS A 135 -8.11 -6.50 14.73
CA HIS A 135 -7.73 -5.50 13.75
C HIS A 135 -6.26 -5.08 13.92
N LEU A 136 -5.63 -4.59 12.85
CA LEU A 136 -4.23 -4.15 12.88
C LEU A 136 -4.15 -2.65 12.58
N LEU A 137 -3.41 -1.90 13.40
CA LEU A 137 -2.98 -0.54 13.08
C LEU A 137 -1.46 -0.50 13.01
N ILE A 138 -0.92 -0.08 11.86
CA ILE A 138 0.51 0.04 11.59
C ILE A 138 0.86 1.52 11.47
N GLU A 139 1.60 2.04 12.45
CA GLU A 139 2.18 3.38 12.43
C GLU A 139 3.45 3.38 11.58
N GLY A 140 3.45 4.10 10.47
CA GLY A 140 4.64 4.22 9.63
C GLY A 140 4.35 4.74 8.23
N GLU A 141 5.40 4.83 7.43
CA GLU A 141 5.28 5.11 6.00
C GLU A 141 4.63 3.90 5.30
N ASN A 142 3.60 4.15 4.49
CA ASN A 142 2.80 3.11 3.86
C ASN A 142 3.55 2.29 2.80
N TYR A 143 4.54 2.81 2.10
CA TYR A 143 5.45 2.05 1.23
C TYR A 143 6.16 0.93 2.00
N HIS A 144 6.73 1.24 3.17
CA HIS A 144 7.39 0.24 4.00
C HIS A 144 6.40 -0.73 4.65
N ALA A 145 5.24 -0.23 5.09
CA ALA A 145 4.18 -1.11 5.59
C ALA A 145 3.66 -2.07 4.50
N LEU A 146 3.45 -1.59 3.27
CA LEU A 146 3.06 -2.40 2.12
C LEU A 146 4.16 -3.42 1.74
N THR A 147 5.43 -3.07 1.93
CA THR A 147 6.56 -4.00 1.77
C THR A 147 6.47 -5.16 2.76
N CYS A 148 6.27 -4.87 4.06
CA CYS A 148 6.02 -5.89 5.09
C CYS A 148 4.75 -6.70 4.80
N LEU A 149 3.67 -6.04 4.35
CA LEU A 149 2.41 -6.70 4.03
C LEU A 149 2.53 -7.63 2.81
N ASN A 150 3.46 -7.37 1.88
CA ASN A 150 3.71 -8.27 0.76
C ASN A 150 4.34 -9.60 1.18
N TYR A 151 4.90 -9.69 2.38
CA TYR A 151 5.25 -10.98 2.99
C TYR A 151 4.03 -11.64 3.66
N THR A 152 3.26 -10.87 4.43
CA THR A 152 2.23 -11.43 5.33
C THR A 152 0.87 -11.67 4.66
N HIS A 153 0.49 -10.83 3.70
CA HIS A 153 -0.88 -10.71 3.16
C HIS A 153 -0.97 -10.78 1.63
N LYS A 154 0.11 -11.18 0.94
CA LYS A 154 0.09 -11.36 -0.53
C LYS A 154 -1.07 -12.24 -0.98
N GLY A 155 -1.90 -11.73 -1.89
CA GLY A 155 -3.08 -12.44 -2.41
C GLY A 155 -4.22 -12.66 -1.41
N LYS A 156 -4.22 -11.99 -0.24
CA LYS A 156 -5.21 -12.23 0.84
C LYS A 156 -6.21 -11.08 1.06
N ILE A 157 -5.97 -9.89 0.49
CA ILE A 157 -6.80 -8.71 0.76
C ILE A 157 -7.99 -8.64 -0.19
N ASP A 158 -9.21 -8.63 0.35
CA ASP A 158 -10.43 -8.60 -0.47
C ASP A 158 -10.80 -7.20 -0.94
N VAL A 159 -10.60 -6.20 -0.09
CA VAL A 159 -10.89 -4.81 -0.43
C VAL A 159 -9.75 -3.92 0.03
N ILE A 160 -9.24 -3.11 -0.87
CA ILE A 160 -8.35 -2.00 -0.54
C ILE A 160 -9.16 -0.71 -0.72
N TYR A 161 -9.22 0.13 0.30
CA TYR A 161 -9.71 1.49 0.15
C TYR A 161 -8.58 2.45 0.49
N ILE A 162 -8.37 3.47 -0.34
CA ILE A 162 -7.42 4.53 -0.03
C ILE A 162 -7.98 5.91 -0.35
N ASP A 163 -7.58 6.85 0.48
CA ASP A 163 -7.82 8.28 0.32
C ASP A 163 -6.48 9.02 0.22
N PRO A 164 -5.79 8.92 -0.93
CA PRO A 164 -4.51 9.59 -1.12
C PRO A 164 -4.66 11.12 -1.09
N PRO A 165 -3.56 11.87 -0.91
CA PRO A 165 -3.59 13.32 -1.07
C PRO A 165 -4.05 13.70 -2.49
N TYR A 166 -4.92 14.71 -2.62
CA TYR A 166 -5.54 15.08 -3.91
C TYR A 166 -4.67 16.03 -4.77
N ASN A 167 -3.54 16.50 -4.24
CA ASN A 167 -2.62 17.42 -4.92
C ASN A 167 -3.28 18.76 -5.31
N THR A 168 -4.12 19.30 -4.43
CA THR A 168 -4.88 20.54 -4.67
C THR A 168 -4.00 21.80 -4.63
N GLY A 169 -2.76 21.69 -4.15
CA GLY A 169 -1.85 22.82 -3.88
C GLY A 169 -2.11 23.53 -2.54
N SER A 170 -3.20 23.18 -1.82
CA SER A 170 -3.60 23.77 -0.54
C SER A 170 -3.84 22.75 0.58
N ASP A 171 -3.83 21.46 0.25
CA ASP A 171 -4.04 20.32 1.15
C ASP A 171 -2.84 20.04 2.07
N GLY A 172 -1.76 20.81 1.94
CA GLY A 172 -0.55 20.63 2.72
C GLY A 172 0.33 19.47 2.24
N PHE A 173 -0.06 18.76 1.17
CA PHE A 173 0.80 17.76 0.55
C PHE A 173 2.05 18.45 0.03
N ARG A 174 3.19 18.12 0.65
CA ARG A 174 4.53 18.51 0.20
C ARG A 174 5.31 17.23 0.04
N TYR A 175 5.75 16.94 -1.17
CA TYR A 175 6.67 15.83 -1.42
C TYR A 175 7.95 16.10 -0.63
N LYS A 176 8.21 15.32 0.43
CA LYS A 176 9.37 15.48 1.32
C LYS A 176 10.61 14.80 0.75
N ASP A 177 11.00 15.14 -0.47
CA ASP A 177 12.28 14.68 -1.00
C ASP A 177 13.34 15.76 -0.77
N LYS A 178 14.49 15.48 -0.15
CA LYS A 178 15.56 16.48 0.01
C LYS A 178 16.13 17.01 -1.33
N ARG A 179 15.73 16.42 -2.46
CA ARG A 179 16.05 16.80 -3.84
C ARG A 179 14.92 17.59 -4.50
N ILE A 180 13.95 18.13 -3.75
CA ILE A 180 13.03 19.13 -4.29
C ILE A 180 13.90 20.16 -5.01
N LEU A 181 13.59 20.43 -6.26
CA LEU A 181 13.91 21.73 -6.82
C LEU A 181 13.01 22.72 -6.06
N ASP A 182 13.34 23.08 -4.81
CA ASP A 182 12.79 24.29 -4.19
C ASP A 182 13.12 25.48 -5.10
N LYS A 183 14.26 25.33 -5.78
CA LYS A 183 14.80 26.21 -6.78
C LYS A 183 15.31 25.40 -7.98
N TYR A 184 15.17 25.93 -9.19
CA TYR A 184 15.89 25.46 -10.37
C TYR A 184 17.42 25.60 -10.17
N PRO A 185 18.27 24.96 -11.00
CA PRO A 185 19.74 25.11 -10.92
C PRO A 185 20.24 26.56 -11.00
N ASP A 186 19.43 27.49 -11.51
CA ASP A 186 19.70 28.92 -11.57
C ASP A 186 19.29 29.70 -10.30
N GLY A 187 18.72 29.02 -9.29
CA GLY A 187 18.29 29.60 -8.02
C GLY A 187 16.86 30.16 -7.98
N THR A 188 16.09 30.07 -9.07
CA THR A 188 14.69 30.54 -9.12
C THR A 188 13.73 29.54 -8.47
N GLU A 189 12.77 30.00 -7.67
CA GLU A 189 11.84 29.10 -6.96
C GLU A 189 10.94 28.32 -7.92
N VAL A 190 10.75 27.02 -7.70
CA VAL A 190 9.78 26.23 -8.47
C VAL A 190 8.37 26.61 -8.03
N PRO A 191 7.48 27.07 -8.95
CA PRO A 191 6.13 27.46 -8.59
C PRO A 191 5.34 26.32 -7.93
N LYS A 192 4.48 26.64 -6.95
CA LYS A 192 3.59 25.65 -6.31
C LYS A 192 2.66 24.91 -7.28
N ASP A 193 2.31 25.57 -8.39
CA ASP A 193 1.48 25.01 -9.45
C ASP A 193 2.30 24.47 -10.63
N HIS A 194 3.59 24.18 -10.42
CA HIS A 194 4.45 23.67 -11.48
C HIS A 194 3.99 22.26 -11.92
N PRO A 195 3.92 21.96 -13.24
CA PRO A 195 3.47 20.66 -13.75
C PRO A 195 4.23 19.45 -13.19
N LEU A 196 5.47 19.63 -12.72
CA LEU A 196 6.23 18.57 -12.04
C LEU A 196 5.50 17.99 -10.82
N ARG A 197 4.59 18.74 -10.18
CA ARG A 197 3.75 18.25 -9.08
C ARG A 197 3.01 16.96 -9.43
N HIS A 198 2.55 16.82 -10.68
CA HIS A 198 1.89 15.62 -11.16
C HIS A 198 2.86 14.45 -11.30
N SER A 199 4.09 14.70 -11.77
CA SER A 199 5.15 13.68 -11.87
C SER A 199 5.56 13.14 -10.49
N TYR A 200 5.67 14.03 -9.48
CA TYR A 200 5.92 13.62 -8.09
C TYR A 200 4.78 12.76 -7.54
N TRP A 201 3.54 13.22 -7.71
CA TRP A 201 2.37 12.51 -7.24
C TRP A 201 2.23 11.13 -7.90
N LEU A 202 2.46 11.05 -9.21
CA LEU A 202 2.47 9.80 -9.96
C LEU A 202 3.57 8.84 -9.49
N SER A 203 4.79 9.32 -9.28
CA SER A 203 5.90 8.49 -8.79
C SER A 203 5.64 7.95 -7.38
N PHE A 204 5.05 8.79 -6.52
CA PHE A 204 4.60 8.41 -5.17
C PHE A 204 3.50 7.35 -5.20
N MET A 205 2.46 7.56 -6.01
CA MET A 205 1.31 6.66 -6.11
C MET A 205 1.67 5.33 -6.79
N ARG A 206 2.47 5.37 -7.86
CA ARG A 206 2.84 4.17 -8.64
C ARG A 206 3.40 3.06 -7.76
N LYS A 207 4.44 3.39 -6.97
CA LYS A 207 5.11 2.43 -6.08
C LYS A 207 4.14 1.75 -5.11
N ARG A 208 3.21 2.52 -4.55
CA ARG A 208 2.20 2.03 -3.60
C ARG A 208 1.13 1.19 -4.29
N LEU A 209 0.70 1.57 -5.50
CA LEU A 209 -0.28 0.82 -6.29
C LEU A 209 0.29 -0.51 -6.81
N GLU A 210 1.56 -0.54 -7.23
CA GLU A 210 2.25 -1.77 -7.64
C GLU A 210 2.34 -2.76 -6.48
N LEU A 211 2.73 -2.28 -5.29
CA LEU A 211 2.75 -3.11 -4.07
C LEU A 211 1.36 -3.58 -3.65
N SER A 212 0.35 -2.73 -3.73
CA SER A 212 -1.01 -3.05 -3.29
C SER A 212 -1.71 -4.03 -4.23
N LYS A 213 -1.40 -4.00 -5.53
CA LYS A 213 -1.88 -4.98 -6.51
C LYS A 213 -1.55 -6.42 -6.09
N ASP A 214 -0.37 -6.67 -5.54
CA ASP A 214 0.06 -8.01 -5.13
C ASP A 214 -0.58 -8.50 -3.82
N LEU A 215 -1.12 -7.58 -3.01
CA LEU A 215 -1.87 -7.91 -1.81
C LEU A 215 -3.30 -8.35 -2.11
N LEU A 216 -3.90 -7.84 -3.18
CA LEU A 216 -5.28 -8.17 -3.54
C LEU A 216 -5.45 -9.67 -3.80
N SER A 217 -6.50 -10.24 -3.19
CA SER A 217 -6.99 -11.56 -3.53
C SER A 217 -7.48 -11.58 -4.98
N ASP A 218 -7.60 -12.79 -5.52
CA ASP A 218 -8.07 -13.00 -6.88
C ASP A 218 -9.48 -12.43 -7.15
N THR A 219 -10.30 -12.34 -6.12
CA THR A 219 -11.64 -11.73 -6.13
C THR A 219 -11.64 -10.30 -5.61
N GLY A 220 -10.48 -9.73 -5.28
CA GLY A 220 -10.36 -8.45 -4.62
C GLY A 220 -10.36 -7.24 -5.56
N ALA A 221 -10.70 -6.08 -4.99
CA ALA A 221 -10.67 -4.80 -5.69
C ALA A 221 -10.11 -3.67 -4.82
N ILE A 222 -9.53 -2.68 -5.49
CA ILE A 222 -9.07 -1.41 -4.91
C ILE A 222 -10.03 -0.28 -5.27
N PHE A 223 -10.31 0.56 -4.29
CA PHE A 223 -11.17 1.75 -4.36
C PHE A 223 -10.32 2.96 -3.97
N ILE A 224 -10.22 3.95 -4.85
CA ILE A 224 -9.33 5.10 -4.68
C ILE A 224 -10.15 6.38 -4.77
N SER A 225 -10.31 7.07 -3.63
CA SER A 225 -10.93 8.40 -3.61
C SER A 225 -10.02 9.42 -4.27
N ILE A 226 -10.61 10.31 -5.09
CA ILE A 226 -9.88 11.37 -5.77
C ILE A 226 -10.82 12.52 -6.17
N ASP A 227 -10.26 13.71 -6.38
CA ASP A 227 -10.98 14.85 -6.99
C ASP A 227 -10.56 15.09 -8.44
N ASP A 228 -10.99 16.21 -9.01
CA ASP A 228 -10.72 16.57 -10.40
C ASP A 228 -9.25 16.89 -10.74
N ASN A 229 -8.37 17.11 -9.75
CA ASN A 229 -6.96 17.46 -10.00
C ASN A 229 -6.15 16.32 -10.60
N GLU A 230 -6.38 15.08 -10.13
CA GLU A 230 -5.56 13.92 -10.48
C GLU A 230 -6.37 12.72 -10.98
N VAL A 231 -7.70 12.81 -11.10
CA VAL A 231 -8.54 11.67 -11.55
C VAL A 231 -8.09 11.09 -12.90
N SER A 232 -7.67 11.94 -13.84
CA SER A 232 -7.24 11.49 -15.18
C SER A 232 -5.89 10.78 -15.13
N GLN A 233 -4.94 11.37 -14.40
CA GLN A 233 -3.58 10.87 -14.19
C GLN A 233 -3.62 9.54 -13.42
N LEU A 234 -4.42 9.47 -12.37
CA LEU A 234 -4.64 8.26 -11.57
C LEU A 234 -5.29 7.15 -12.39
N LYS A 235 -6.29 7.46 -13.22
CA LYS A 235 -6.94 6.47 -14.10
C LYS A 235 -5.92 5.82 -15.03
N LEU A 236 -5.12 6.62 -15.74
CA LEU A 236 -4.12 6.10 -16.67
C LEU A 236 -2.99 5.34 -15.94
N LEU A 237 -2.58 5.80 -14.76
CA LEU A 237 -1.63 5.07 -13.92
C LEU A 237 -2.20 3.72 -13.48
N CYS A 238 -3.47 3.67 -13.08
CA CYS A 238 -4.12 2.41 -12.72
C CYS A 238 -4.31 1.49 -13.92
N ASP A 239 -4.57 2.01 -15.13
CA ASP A 239 -4.59 1.22 -16.36
C ASP A 239 -3.24 0.54 -16.61
N GLN A 240 -2.12 1.24 -16.37
CA GLN A 240 -0.78 0.66 -16.48
C GLN A 240 -0.52 -0.39 -15.38
N VAL A 241 -0.89 -0.11 -14.12
CA VAL A 241 -0.61 -1.00 -12.98
C VAL A 241 -1.53 -2.22 -12.99
N PHE A 242 -2.84 -2.05 -13.08
CA PHE A 242 -3.84 -3.12 -12.95
C PHE A 242 -4.25 -3.72 -14.31
N GLY A 243 -4.01 -3.02 -15.42
CA GLY A 243 -4.51 -3.36 -16.74
C GLY A 243 -5.89 -2.73 -16.99
N GLU A 244 -6.06 -2.10 -18.15
CA GLU A 244 -7.30 -1.41 -18.53
C GLU A 244 -8.54 -2.32 -18.47
N SER A 245 -8.40 -3.61 -18.84
CA SER A 245 -9.50 -4.60 -18.77
C SER A 245 -9.98 -4.90 -17.34
N ASN A 246 -9.23 -4.47 -16.34
CA ASN A 246 -9.56 -4.61 -14.91
C ASN A 246 -10.14 -3.31 -14.31
N PHE A 247 -10.38 -2.28 -15.13
CA PHE A 247 -11.20 -1.15 -14.70
C PHE A 247 -12.65 -1.62 -14.48
N VAL A 248 -13.21 -1.32 -13.30
CA VAL A 248 -14.58 -1.69 -12.94
C VAL A 248 -15.53 -0.53 -13.22
N ASP A 249 -15.31 0.60 -12.55
CA ASP A 249 -16.12 1.81 -12.73
C ASP A 249 -15.41 3.04 -12.11
N CYS A 250 -15.90 4.23 -12.44
CA CYS A 250 -15.56 5.49 -11.79
C CYS A 250 -16.83 6.05 -11.14
N ILE A 251 -16.93 5.87 -9.83
CA ILE A 251 -18.09 6.29 -9.07
C ILE A 251 -18.03 7.79 -8.84
N SER A 252 -19.15 8.49 -9.06
CA SER A 252 -19.34 9.87 -8.61
C SER A 252 -20.21 9.92 -7.36
N TRP A 253 -19.80 10.69 -6.35
CA TRP A 253 -20.60 10.93 -5.15
C TRP A 253 -20.57 12.42 -4.78
N GLU A 254 -21.67 12.93 -4.24
CA GLU A 254 -21.82 14.34 -3.87
C GLU A 254 -21.32 14.54 -2.43
N LYS A 255 -20.29 15.38 -2.26
CA LYS A 255 -19.73 15.77 -0.94
C LYS A 255 -20.52 16.85 -0.23
N LYS A 256 -21.39 17.56 -0.96
CA LYS A 256 -22.25 18.64 -0.46
C LYS A 256 -23.44 18.86 -1.39
N SER A 257 -24.58 19.23 -0.82
CA SER A 257 -25.81 19.48 -1.59
C SER A 257 -25.80 20.77 -2.40
N SER A 258 -25.02 21.77 -1.98
CA SER A 258 -24.92 23.07 -2.66
C SER A 258 -23.67 23.86 -2.23
N ALA A 259 -23.35 24.93 -2.96
CA ALA A 259 -22.38 25.95 -2.50
C ALA A 259 -23.02 26.79 -1.39
N LYS A 260 -22.82 26.42 -0.13
CA LYS A 260 -23.17 27.30 0.99
C LYS A 260 -22.19 28.48 1.03
N GLY A 261 -22.63 29.67 0.61
CA GLY A 261 -21.94 30.94 0.85
C GLY A 261 -20.73 31.25 -0.04
N VAL A 262 -20.43 30.44 -1.06
CA VAL A 262 -19.36 30.71 -2.03
C VAL A 262 -19.98 30.96 -3.41
N PRO A 263 -19.81 32.15 -4.01
CA PRO A 263 -20.27 32.43 -5.36
C PRO A 263 -19.69 31.38 -6.34
N PRO A 264 -20.52 30.78 -7.21
CA PRO A 264 -20.03 29.78 -8.16
C PRO A 264 -19.04 30.42 -9.13
N ARG A 265 -17.91 29.74 -9.37
CA ARG A 265 -16.99 30.13 -10.44
C ARG A 265 -17.59 29.63 -11.76
N ASN A 266 -17.70 30.51 -12.75
CA ASN A 266 -18.28 30.18 -14.07
C ASN A 266 -19.70 29.57 -14.01
N MET A 267 -20.52 29.95 -13.01
CA MET A 267 -21.88 29.42 -12.79
C MET A 267 -21.96 27.91 -12.51
N ILE A 268 -20.84 27.26 -12.18
CA ILE A 268 -20.78 25.84 -11.81
C ILE A 268 -20.36 25.71 -10.33
N VAL A 269 -21.01 24.80 -9.61
CA VAL A 269 -20.60 24.39 -8.27
C VAL A 269 -20.03 22.97 -8.34
N ASN A 270 -18.75 22.82 -8.00
CA ASN A 270 -18.15 21.51 -7.80
C ASN A 270 -18.70 20.91 -6.48
N VAL A 271 -19.59 19.92 -6.62
CA VAL A 271 -20.30 19.25 -5.52
C VAL A 271 -19.92 17.78 -5.37
N HIS A 272 -19.20 17.20 -6.32
CA HIS A 272 -18.87 15.78 -6.33
C HIS A 272 -17.37 15.50 -6.29
N GLU A 273 -17.05 14.30 -5.85
CA GLU A 273 -15.74 13.65 -5.93
C GLU A 273 -15.90 12.27 -6.57
N TYR A 274 -14.77 11.62 -6.84
CA TYR A 274 -14.73 10.35 -7.55
C TYR A 274 -14.16 9.23 -6.66
N ILE A 275 -14.58 8.00 -6.93
CA ILE A 275 -13.91 6.79 -6.45
C ILE A 275 -13.60 5.92 -7.66
N LEU A 276 -12.32 5.77 -8.00
CA LEU A 276 -11.87 4.88 -9.06
C LEU A 276 -11.77 3.45 -8.54
N ILE A 277 -12.27 2.49 -9.33
CA ILE A 277 -12.34 1.09 -8.93
C ILE A 277 -11.61 0.22 -9.94
N TYR A 278 -10.65 -0.57 -9.44
CA TYR A 278 -9.96 -1.60 -10.20
C TYR A 278 -10.02 -2.93 -9.47
N GLN A 279 -10.20 -4.01 -10.22
CA GLN A 279 -10.15 -5.38 -9.70
C GLN A 279 -8.79 -6.02 -9.95
N LYS A 280 -8.44 -7.06 -9.19
CA LYS A 280 -7.24 -7.86 -9.47
C LYS A 280 -7.43 -8.75 -10.70
N THR A 281 -8.60 -9.39 -10.79
CA THR A 281 -9.03 -10.24 -11.91
C THR A 281 -10.51 -10.01 -12.19
N SER A 282 -11.02 -10.56 -13.30
CA SER A 282 -12.44 -10.49 -13.69
C SER A 282 -13.43 -11.21 -12.74
N ARG A 283 -12.97 -11.67 -11.58
CA ARG A 283 -13.77 -12.39 -10.57
C ARG A 283 -14.35 -11.49 -9.48
N PHE A 284 -13.91 -10.23 -9.37
CA PHE A 284 -14.53 -9.31 -8.44
C PHE A 284 -16.00 -9.06 -8.84
N ALA A 285 -16.87 -8.98 -7.83
CA ALA A 285 -18.26 -8.60 -8.01
C ALA A 285 -18.74 -7.86 -6.76
N PHE A 286 -19.48 -6.77 -6.97
CA PHE A 286 -20.22 -6.14 -5.90
C PHE A 286 -21.27 -7.08 -5.32
N ILE A 287 -21.49 -6.99 -4.01
CA ILE A 287 -22.59 -7.64 -3.29
C ILE A 287 -23.93 -7.00 -3.69
N GLY A 288 -23.92 -5.69 -3.96
CA GLY A 288 -25.11 -4.90 -4.28
C GLY A 288 -25.74 -4.27 -3.02
N GLU A 289 -26.83 -3.53 -3.22
CA GLU A 289 -27.60 -2.93 -2.12
C GLU A 289 -28.72 -3.88 -1.69
N PRO A 290 -29.03 -3.98 -0.39
CA PRO A 290 -30.22 -4.70 0.07
C PRO A 290 -31.49 -4.16 -0.58
N ARG A 291 -32.32 -5.05 -1.14
CA ARG A 291 -33.57 -4.66 -1.76
C ARG A 291 -34.55 -4.15 -0.71
N SER A 292 -34.91 -2.88 -0.81
CA SER A 292 -35.95 -2.28 0.03
C SER A 292 -37.35 -2.43 -0.59
N VAL A 293 -38.37 -2.48 0.28
CA VAL A 293 -39.79 -2.37 -0.10
C VAL A 293 -40.16 -0.96 -0.60
N ASP A 294 -39.24 0.01 -0.47
CA ASP A 294 -39.42 1.35 -0.99
C ASP A 294 -39.71 1.34 -2.51
N GLY A 295 -40.71 2.10 -2.92
CA GLY A 295 -41.22 2.11 -4.30
C GLY A 295 -42.19 0.97 -4.62
N PHE A 296 -42.51 0.10 -3.67
CA PHE A 296 -43.61 -0.87 -3.76
C PHE A 296 -44.83 -0.37 -2.96
N SER A 297 -46.03 -0.75 -3.40
CA SER A 297 -47.29 -0.41 -2.74
C SER A 297 -48.33 -1.50 -2.96
N ASN A 298 -49.38 -1.58 -2.14
CA ASN A 298 -50.47 -2.53 -2.36
C ASN A 298 -51.85 -1.83 -2.38
N PRO A 299 -52.08 -0.89 -3.32
CA PRO A 299 -53.28 -0.04 -3.30
C PRO A 299 -54.57 -0.80 -3.58
N ASP A 300 -54.49 -2.00 -4.13
CA ASP A 300 -55.63 -2.86 -4.49
C ASP A 300 -55.78 -4.09 -3.59
N ASN A 301 -55.07 -4.12 -2.45
CA ASN A 301 -55.12 -5.20 -1.47
C ASN A 301 -54.88 -6.59 -2.09
N ASP A 302 -53.96 -6.68 -3.05
CA ASP A 302 -53.59 -7.94 -3.67
C ASP A 302 -52.98 -8.89 -2.62
N PRO A 303 -53.44 -10.14 -2.50
CA PRO A 303 -52.98 -11.08 -1.46
C PRO A 303 -51.49 -11.45 -1.58
N ARG A 304 -50.87 -11.22 -2.76
CA ARG A 304 -49.43 -11.42 -2.98
C ARG A 304 -48.56 -10.36 -2.31
N GLY A 305 -49.16 -9.25 -1.85
CA GLY A 305 -48.50 -8.18 -1.11
C GLY A 305 -48.05 -7.01 -2.01
N PRO A 306 -47.14 -6.16 -1.51
CA PRO A 306 -46.69 -4.97 -2.23
C PRO A 306 -46.10 -5.27 -3.61
N TRP A 307 -46.49 -4.47 -4.59
CA TRP A 307 -46.03 -4.54 -5.98
C TRP A 307 -45.67 -3.15 -6.50
N ARG A 308 -44.89 -3.13 -7.59
CA ARG A 308 -44.61 -1.90 -8.34
C ARG A 308 -45.11 -2.00 -9.77
N ASN A 309 -45.43 -0.86 -10.35
CA ASN A 309 -45.90 -0.76 -11.73
C ASN A 309 -44.71 -0.82 -12.70
N THR A 310 -44.72 -1.79 -13.61
CA THR A 310 -43.67 -1.95 -14.63
C THR A 310 -44.25 -1.91 -16.04
N ASN A 311 -43.42 -1.47 -16.99
CA ASN A 311 -43.78 -1.46 -18.40
C ASN A 311 -43.64 -2.87 -18.99
N ILE A 312 -44.57 -3.23 -19.89
CA ILE A 312 -44.51 -4.49 -20.65
C ILE A 312 -44.34 -4.25 -22.16
N LYS A 313 -44.26 -2.99 -22.58
CA LYS A 313 -43.94 -2.60 -23.95
C LYS A 313 -42.45 -2.81 -24.22
N SER A 314 -42.13 -3.38 -25.37
CA SER A 314 -40.78 -3.41 -25.91
C SER A 314 -40.47 -2.09 -26.62
N THR A 315 -39.29 -1.53 -26.35
CA THR A 315 -38.76 -0.33 -27.04
C THR A 315 -37.85 -0.68 -28.22
N VAL A 316 -37.50 -1.96 -28.39
CA VAL A 316 -36.51 -2.43 -29.38
C VAL A 316 -37.13 -3.24 -30.52
N LYS A 317 -38.36 -3.75 -30.34
CA LYS A 317 -39.03 -4.54 -31.36
C LYS A 317 -39.64 -3.62 -32.43
N ASP A 318 -39.52 -4.04 -33.69
CA ASP A 318 -40.15 -3.36 -34.81
C ASP A 318 -41.69 -3.37 -34.71
N LYS A 319 -42.33 -2.29 -35.17
CA LYS A 319 -43.79 -2.11 -35.12
C LYS A 319 -44.57 -3.21 -35.85
N SER A 320 -43.98 -3.84 -36.88
CA SER A 320 -44.59 -4.98 -37.60
C SER A 320 -44.81 -6.20 -36.71
N LYS A 321 -44.11 -6.30 -35.57
CA LYS A 321 -44.26 -7.36 -34.57
C LYS A 321 -45.30 -7.04 -33.50
N ALA A 322 -46.04 -5.95 -33.65
CA ALA A 322 -47.11 -5.61 -32.74
C ALA A 322 -48.24 -6.64 -32.83
N PHE A 323 -48.81 -7.01 -31.69
CA PHE A 323 -49.96 -7.92 -31.64
C PHE A 323 -50.92 -7.50 -30.54
N PRO A 324 -52.23 -7.82 -30.68
CA PRO A 324 -53.23 -7.43 -29.70
C PRO A 324 -53.19 -8.29 -28.43
N ILE A 325 -53.50 -7.66 -27.28
CA ILE A 325 -53.91 -8.32 -26.04
C ILE A 325 -55.27 -7.75 -25.60
N THR A 326 -56.12 -8.58 -25.01
CA THR A 326 -57.48 -8.21 -24.64
C THR A 326 -57.65 -8.19 -23.12
N ASP A 327 -58.25 -7.12 -22.60
CA ASP A 327 -58.69 -7.05 -21.21
C ASP A 327 -59.93 -7.94 -21.01
N PRO A 328 -59.85 -9.00 -20.20
CA PRO A 328 -60.97 -9.92 -19.98
C PRO A 328 -62.16 -9.27 -19.26
N ALA A 329 -61.97 -8.16 -18.53
CA ALA A 329 -63.05 -7.50 -17.80
C ALA A 329 -63.90 -6.58 -18.69
N THR A 330 -63.29 -5.95 -19.70
CA THR A 330 -63.95 -4.94 -20.54
C THR A 330 -64.08 -5.34 -22.01
N GLY A 331 -63.34 -6.35 -22.46
CA GLY A 331 -63.22 -6.72 -23.87
C GLY A 331 -62.37 -5.75 -24.71
N ASN A 332 -61.77 -4.72 -24.09
CA ASN A 332 -60.92 -3.76 -24.79
C ASN A 332 -59.64 -4.42 -25.27
N THR A 333 -59.19 -4.07 -26.48
CA THR A 333 -57.98 -4.62 -27.08
C THR A 333 -56.90 -3.56 -27.19
N TYR A 334 -55.69 -3.91 -26.78
CA TYR A 334 -54.51 -3.06 -26.78
C TYR A 334 -53.46 -3.70 -27.69
N THR A 335 -53.00 -2.98 -28.72
CA THR A 335 -52.01 -3.48 -29.68
C THR A 335 -50.72 -2.70 -29.55
N ASP A 336 -49.63 -3.40 -29.25
CA ASP A 336 -48.30 -2.81 -29.16
C ASP A 336 -47.24 -3.88 -29.43
N THR A 337 -45.98 -3.46 -29.51
CA THR A 337 -44.84 -4.36 -29.45
C THR A 337 -44.55 -4.70 -27.99
N TRP A 338 -44.70 -5.96 -27.61
CA TRP A 338 -44.55 -6.37 -26.21
C TRP A 338 -43.17 -6.95 -25.91
N ALA A 339 -42.69 -6.76 -24.67
CA ALA A 339 -41.46 -7.36 -24.17
C ALA A 339 -41.59 -8.88 -24.00
N TYR A 340 -42.80 -9.38 -23.80
CA TYR A 340 -43.13 -10.78 -23.54
C TYR A 340 -43.70 -11.47 -24.79
N SER A 341 -43.72 -12.81 -24.80
CA SER A 341 -44.42 -13.59 -25.83
C SER A 341 -45.94 -13.49 -25.64
N LYS A 342 -46.70 -13.91 -26.66
CA LYS A 342 -48.16 -13.94 -26.60
C LYS A 342 -48.65 -14.84 -25.45
N ASP A 343 -48.14 -16.07 -25.39
CA ASP A 343 -48.51 -17.06 -24.36
C ASP A 343 -48.21 -16.55 -22.93
N GLU A 344 -47.09 -15.85 -22.75
CA GLU A 344 -46.74 -15.29 -21.45
C GLU A 344 -47.67 -14.14 -21.06
N LEU A 345 -48.07 -13.28 -22.01
CA LEU A 345 -49.07 -12.23 -21.72
C LEU A 345 -50.45 -12.82 -21.43
N GLU A 346 -50.85 -13.90 -22.11
CA GLU A 346 -52.08 -14.62 -21.81
C GLU A 346 -52.05 -15.22 -20.39
N ARG A 347 -50.92 -15.81 -19.99
CA ARG A 347 -50.69 -16.30 -18.62
C ARG A 347 -50.76 -15.16 -17.61
N LEU A 348 -50.01 -14.08 -17.81
CA LEU A 348 -50.00 -12.90 -16.93
C LEU A 348 -51.38 -12.23 -16.82
N THR A 349 -52.18 -12.27 -17.89
CA THR A 349 -53.57 -11.79 -17.90
C THR A 349 -54.44 -12.66 -17.01
N ARG A 350 -54.41 -13.99 -17.21
CA ARG A 350 -55.17 -14.96 -16.42
C ARG A 350 -54.83 -14.91 -14.93
N GLU A 351 -53.56 -14.73 -14.62
CA GLU A 351 -53.04 -14.66 -13.24
C GLU A 351 -53.10 -13.24 -12.63
N LYS A 352 -53.76 -12.30 -13.31
CA LYS A 352 -53.99 -10.93 -12.82
C LYS A 352 -52.70 -10.19 -12.46
N TYR A 353 -51.64 -10.40 -13.23
CA TYR A 353 -50.41 -9.59 -13.18
C TYR A 353 -50.53 -8.33 -14.02
N LEU A 354 -51.36 -8.34 -15.06
CA LEU A 354 -51.52 -7.17 -15.92
C LEU A 354 -52.48 -6.15 -15.32
N ILE A 355 -52.13 -4.88 -15.48
CA ILE A 355 -52.95 -3.72 -15.12
C ILE A 355 -53.42 -3.12 -16.44
N PHE A 356 -54.71 -3.32 -16.75
CA PHE A 356 -55.34 -2.71 -17.91
C PHE A 356 -55.79 -1.29 -17.57
N PRO A 357 -55.54 -0.31 -18.45
CA PRO A 357 -55.92 1.07 -18.21
C PRO A 357 -57.43 1.27 -18.43
N LYS A 358 -58.04 2.15 -17.63
CA LYS A 358 -59.47 2.50 -17.78
C LYS A 358 -59.82 3.07 -19.17
N ASN A 359 -58.87 3.77 -19.79
CA ASN A 359 -59.04 4.37 -21.12
C ASN A 359 -58.45 3.47 -22.21
N LYS A 360 -59.12 3.37 -23.36
CA LYS A 360 -58.68 2.58 -24.53
C LYS A 360 -57.30 3.00 -25.08
N ASN A 361 -56.90 4.25 -24.87
CA ASN A 361 -55.61 4.79 -25.31
C ASN A 361 -54.52 4.70 -24.24
N GLY A 362 -54.82 4.12 -23.07
CA GLY A 362 -53.84 3.95 -22.00
C GLY A 362 -52.85 2.82 -22.30
N GLN A 363 -51.81 2.72 -21.49
CA GLN A 363 -50.82 1.65 -21.61
C GLN A 363 -51.11 0.51 -20.63
N VAL A 364 -51.10 -0.73 -21.13
CA VAL A 364 -51.13 -1.92 -20.28
C VAL A 364 -49.80 -2.03 -19.53
N ARG A 365 -49.88 -2.27 -18.22
CA ARG A 365 -48.72 -2.37 -17.32
C ARG A 365 -48.71 -3.72 -16.61
N ARG A 366 -47.65 -4.02 -15.87
CA ARG A 366 -47.53 -5.23 -15.06
C ARG A 366 -47.26 -4.89 -13.59
N LYS A 367 -47.91 -5.63 -12.70
CA LYS A 367 -47.54 -5.73 -11.28
C LYS A 367 -46.30 -6.60 -11.15
N GLU A 368 -45.26 -6.07 -10.53
CA GLU A 368 -44.08 -6.85 -10.14
C GLU A 368 -44.03 -6.89 -8.61
N PHE A 369 -44.23 -8.06 -8.01
CA PHE A 369 -44.40 -8.21 -6.57
C PHE A 369 -43.05 -8.28 -5.86
N PHE A 370 -42.95 -7.59 -4.72
CA PHE A 370 -41.73 -7.55 -3.90
C PHE A 370 -41.27 -8.96 -3.48
N LYS A 371 -42.22 -9.82 -3.09
CA LYS A 371 -41.93 -11.18 -2.62
C LYS A 371 -41.45 -12.15 -3.73
N GLU A 372 -41.58 -11.78 -5.00
CA GLU A 372 -41.20 -12.63 -6.13
C GLU A 372 -39.75 -12.41 -6.58
N PHE A 373 -39.08 -11.38 -6.06
CA PHE A 373 -37.67 -11.16 -6.36
C PHE A 373 -36.81 -12.21 -5.67
N LYS A 374 -36.09 -13.01 -6.46
CA LYS A 374 -35.18 -14.04 -5.97
C LYS A 374 -33.86 -13.51 -5.41
N ARG A 375 -33.44 -12.32 -5.86
CA ARG A 375 -32.19 -11.69 -5.41
C ARG A 375 -32.50 -10.72 -4.28
N GLU A 376 -31.88 -10.98 -3.14
CA GLU A 376 -31.94 -10.13 -1.95
C GLU A 376 -31.36 -8.75 -2.21
N ASN A 377 -30.36 -8.66 -3.11
CA ASN A 377 -29.72 -7.39 -3.45
C ASN A 377 -30.08 -6.89 -4.87
N ILE A 378 -29.96 -5.58 -5.06
CA ILE A 378 -30.04 -4.89 -6.35
C ILE A 378 -28.67 -4.37 -6.79
N PRO A 379 -28.44 -4.21 -8.10
CA PRO A 379 -27.22 -3.58 -8.61
C PRO A 379 -27.05 -2.15 -8.08
N ILE A 380 -25.82 -1.78 -7.78
CA ILE A 380 -25.42 -0.43 -7.39
C ILE A 380 -25.32 0.46 -8.63
N LYS A 381 -25.59 1.75 -8.47
CA LYS A 381 -25.39 2.76 -9.53
C LYS A 381 -23.97 3.33 -9.47
N SER A 382 -23.45 3.82 -10.59
CA SER A 382 -22.18 4.57 -10.62
C SER A 382 -22.27 5.99 -10.03
N SER A 383 -23.48 6.44 -9.67
CA SER A 383 -23.71 7.71 -8.98
C SER A 383 -24.37 7.46 -7.62
N TRP A 384 -23.64 7.68 -6.53
CA TRP A 384 -24.09 7.33 -5.17
C TRP A 384 -24.83 8.44 -4.43
N GLY A 385 -24.89 9.65 -5.01
CA GLY A 385 -25.60 10.78 -4.41
C GLY A 385 -24.86 11.37 -3.19
N LEU A 386 -25.60 11.99 -2.28
CA LEU A 386 -25.08 12.85 -1.22
C LEU A 386 -24.60 12.08 0.02
N PHE A 387 -23.32 12.27 0.37
CA PHE A 387 -22.74 11.90 1.66
C PHE A 387 -22.16 13.15 2.35
N ASP A 388 -22.99 13.83 3.13
CA ASP A 388 -22.59 15.07 3.80
C ASP A 388 -21.55 14.83 4.91
N ASN A 389 -20.38 15.46 4.78
CA ASN A 389 -19.30 15.33 5.74
C ASN A 389 -19.51 16.12 7.04
N GLN A 390 -20.51 17.02 7.09
CA GLN A 390 -20.78 17.86 8.26
C GLN A 390 -21.01 17.00 9.51
N LYS A 391 -21.85 15.96 9.41
CA LYS A 391 -22.15 15.04 10.52
C LYS A 391 -20.90 14.33 11.04
N ASN A 392 -20.03 13.88 10.14
CA ASN A 392 -18.81 13.17 10.51
C ASN A 392 -17.78 14.13 11.16
N THR A 393 -17.75 15.39 10.74
CA THR A 393 -16.92 16.43 11.36
C THR A 393 -17.39 16.73 12.79
N GLU A 394 -18.70 16.87 13.00
CA GLU A 394 -19.29 17.06 14.34
C GLU A 394 -19.03 15.84 15.24
N MET A 395 -19.30 14.64 14.74
CA MET A 395 -19.00 13.38 15.46
C MET A 395 -17.52 13.27 15.84
N LEU A 396 -16.60 13.68 14.95
CA LEU A 396 -15.16 13.61 15.25
C LEU A 396 -14.74 14.62 16.32
N LYS A 397 -15.33 15.82 16.33
CA LYS A 397 -15.10 16.82 17.39
C LYS A 397 -15.55 16.31 18.75
N ASP A 398 -16.70 15.65 18.81
CA ASP A 398 -17.20 15.04 20.05
C ASP A 398 -16.32 13.87 20.51
N LEU A 399 -15.88 13.05 19.56
CA LEU A 399 -15.03 11.90 19.82
C LEU A 399 -13.65 12.34 20.31
N LEU A 400 -13.04 13.35 19.69
CA LEU A 400 -11.64 13.76 19.89
C LEU A 400 -11.54 15.20 20.41
N ALA A 401 -12.22 15.49 21.53
CA ALA A 401 -12.27 16.81 22.15
C ALA A 401 -10.95 17.61 22.03
N GLY A 402 -10.99 18.72 21.29
CA GLY A 402 -9.85 19.63 21.10
C GLY A 402 -8.93 19.30 19.91
N VAL A 403 -9.15 18.18 19.22
CA VAL A 403 -8.39 17.79 18.02
C VAL A 403 -9.24 18.06 16.78
N VAL A 404 -8.76 18.93 15.90
CA VAL A 404 -9.38 19.19 14.60
C VAL A 404 -8.64 18.36 13.57
N PHE A 405 -9.32 17.43 12.90
CA PHE A 405 -8.80 16.77 11.69
C PHE A 405 -9.57 17.32 10.49
N LEU A 406 -8.84 17.82 9.49
CA LEU A 406 -9.46 18.44 8.32
C LEU A 406 -9.90 17.36 7.32
N ASN A 407 -11.09 17.54 6.76
CA ASN A 407 -11.63 16.72 5.67
C ASN A 407 -11.61 15.19 5.89
N PRO A 408 -12.00 14.65 7.07
CA PRO A 408 -12.13 13.20 7.23
C PRO A 408 -13.17 12.68 6.24
N LYS A 409 -13.00 11.49 5.66
CA LYS A 409 -14.02 10.90 4.80
C LYS A 409 -15.33 10.63 5.56
N PRO A 410 -16.52 10.81 4.95
CA PRO A 410 -17.78 10.55 5.63
C PRO A 410 -17.91 9.09 6.07
N LEU A 411 -18.33 8.86 7.32
CA LEU A 411 -18.51 7.51 7.85
C LEU A 411 -19.58 6.71 7.09
N ASP A 412 -20.66 7.37 6.67
CA ASP A 412 -21.75 6.73 5.94
C ASP A 412 -21.32 6.30 4.52
N LEU A 413 -20.46 7.10 3.85
CA LEU A 413 -19.87 6.72 2.56
C LEU A 413 -19.03 5.45 2.71
N MET A 414 -18.16 5.41 3.71
CA MET A 414 -17.32 4.24 3.98
C MET A 414 -18.14 3.02 4.39
N THR A 415 -19.19 3.20 5.20
CA THR A 415 -20.09 2.11 5.59
C THR A 415 -20.78 1.54 4.36
N TYR A 416 -21.33 2.40 3.50
CA TYR A 416 -22.00 2.01 2.26
C TYR A 416 -21.08 1.26 1.30
N LEU A 417 -19.85 1.77 1.09
CA LEU A 417 -18.85 1.14 0.23
C LEU A 417 -18.51 -0.28 0.71
N ILE A 418 -18.21 -0.42 2.00
CA ILE A 418 -17.81 -1.71 2.59
C ILE A 418 -18.96 -2.70 2.59
N GLU A 419 -20.18 -2.26 2.90
CA GLU A 419 -21.36 -3.13 2.85
C GLU A 419 -21.65 -3.62 1.43
N SER A 420 -21.45 -2.75 0.44
CA SER A 420 -21.69 -3.01 -0.98
C SER A 420 -20.64 -3.89 -1.65
N ALA A 421 -19.39 -3.86 -1.18
CA ALA A 421 -18.26 -4.48 -1.87
C ALA A 421 -17.53 -5.57 -1.07
N ALA A 422 -17.49 -5.49 0.26
CA ALA A 422 -16.68 -6.38 1.08
C ALA A 422 -17.53 -7.54 1.65
N PRO A 423 -17.19 -8.82 1.41
CA PRO A 423 -17.82 -9.97 2.07
C PRO A 423 -17.85 -9.83 3.60
N LYS A 424 -18.77 -10.54 4.28
CA LYS A 424 -18.92 -10.44 5.74
C LYS A 424 -17.70 -10.89 6.54
N ASN A 425 -16.79 -11.65 5.94
CA ASN A 425 -15.53 -12.14 6.53
C ASN A 425 -14.29 -11.55 5.84
N ALA A 426 -14.45 -10.45 5.09
CA ALA A 426 -13.40 -9.86 4.28
C ALA A 426 -12.22 -9.32 5.10
N ILE A 427 -11.03 -9.34 4.51
CA ILE A 427 -9.89 -8.54 4.97
C ILE A 427 -9.85 -7.24 4.17
N VAL A 428 -9.96 -6.11 4.88
CA VAL A 428 -9.96 -4.76 4.32
C VAL A 428 -8.68 -4.04 4.68
N LEU A 429 -7.99 -3.47 3.70
CA LEU A 429 -6.77 -2.69 3.91
C LEU A 429 -7.02 -1.22 3.55
N ASP A 430 -6.55 -0.33 4.40
CA ASP A 430 -6.46 1.10 4.12
C ASP A 430 -5.09 1.63 4.55
N TYR A 431 -4.24 1.89 3.57
CA TYR A 431 -2.87 2.37 3.78
C TYR A 431 -2.73 3.89 3.63
N PHE A 432 -3.86 4.61 3.58
CA PHE A 432 -3.97 6.05 3.76
C PHE A 432 -5.02 6.33 4.85
N ALA A 433 -4.90 5.64 5.99
CA ALA A 433 -5.99 5.54 6.96
C ALA A 433 -6.43 6.90 7.53
N GLY A 434 -5.51 7.88 7.59
CA GLY A 434 -5.81 9.23 8.04
C GLY A 434 -6.50 9.22 9.40
N SER A 435 -7.73 9.73 9.46
CA SER A 435 -8.50 9.73 10.70
C SER A 435 -8.97 8.35 11.19
N GLY A 436 -8.85 7.27 10.41
CA GLY A 436 -9.31 5.93 10.77
C GLY A 436 -10.80 5.67 10.46
N THR A 437 -11.36 6.34 9.44
CA THR A 437 -12.79 6.22 9.09
C THR A 437 -13.14 4.81 8.63
N THR A 438 -12.29 4.17 7.82
CA THR A 438 -12.46 2.79 7.34
C THR A 438 -12.58 1.81 8.51
N GLY A 439 -11.71 1.91 9.52
CA GLY A 439 -11.78 1.07 10.71
C GLY A 439 -13.05 1.28 11.53
N HIS A 440 -13.51 2.53 11.68
CA HIS A 440 -14.78 2.82 12.34
C HIS A 440 -15.96 2.17 11.59
N ALA A 441 -16.01 2.28 10.26
CA ALA A 441 -17.06 1.65 9.45
C ALA A 441 -17.07 0.11 9.62
N ILE A 442 -15.90 -0.53 9.64
CA ILE A 442 -15.77 -1.97 9.87
C ILE A 442 -16.28 -2.36 11.26
N LEU A 443 -15.88 -1.65 12.32
CA LEU A 443 -16.34 -1.89 13.68
C LEU A 443 -17.88 -1.81 13.78
N LYS A 444 -18.47 -0.80 13.13
CA LYS A 444 -19.94 -0.63 13.06
C LYS A 444 -20.61 -1.82 12.38
N LEU A 445 -20.09 -2.25 11.23
CA LEU A 445 -20.65 -3.38 10.49
C LEU A 445 -20.45 -4.72 11.21
N ASN A 446 -19.33 -4.88 11.93
CA ASN A 446 -19.06 -6.07 12.73
C ASN A 446 -20.02 -6.18 13.92
N LYS A 447 -20.36 -5.06 14.56
CA LYS A 447 -21.41 -4.99 15.60
C LYS A 447 -22.77 -5.41 15.05
N SER A 448 -23.05 -5.16 13.77
CA SER A 448 -24.27 -5.59 13.06
C SER A 448 -24.19 -7.02 12.48
N GLY A 449 -23.22 -7.84 12.89
CA GLY A 449 -23.16 -9.26 12.57
C GLY A 449 -22.19 -9.66 11.45
N ALA A 450 -21.35 -8.75 10.96
CA ALA A 450 -20.19 -9.12 10.15
C ALA A 450 -18.99 -9.54 11.02
N ASN A 451 -17.98 -10.15 10.39
CA ASN A 451 -16.71 -10.59 10.97
C ASN A 451 -15.54 -10.19 10.05
N ARG A 452 -15.51 -8.91 9.63
CA ARG A 452 -14.45 -8.39 8.76
C ARG A 452 -13.22 -8.02 9.58
N GLN A 453 -12.03 -8.20 9.03
CA GLN A 453 -10.79 -7.69 9.61
C GLN A 453 -10.39 -6.40 8.87
N VAL A 454 -9.86 -5.42 9.60
CA VAL A 454 -9.26 -4.22 9.00
C VAL A 454 -7.78 -4.12 9.35
N ILE A 455 -6.97 -3.76 8.35
CA ILE A 455 -5.56 -3.41 8.48
C ILE A 455 -5.45 -1.95 8.07
N LEU A 456 -5.05 -1.10 9.00
CA LEU A 456 -4.85 0.32 8.77
C LEU A 456 -3.36 0.64 8.79
N CYS A 457 -2.90 1.42 7.84
CA CYS A 457 -1.59 2.04 7.89
C CYS A 457 -1.73 3.56 7.75
N THR A 458 -1.06 4.29 8.62
CA THR A 458 -0.92 5.75 8.49
C THR A 458 0.40 6.20 9.10
N ASN A 459 0.97 7.25 8.51
CA ASN A 459 2.11 7.92 9.11
C ASN A 459 1.71 8.63 10.41
N ASN A 460 2.72 9.04 11.18
CA ASN A 460 2.53 9.80 12.42
C ASN A 460 3.00 11.26 12.27
N GLU A 461 2.86 11.80 11.06
CA GLU A 461 3.28 13.17 10.79
C GLU A 461 2.40 14.18 11.53
N GLU A 462 3.02 15.30 11.87
CA GLU A 462 2.29 16.45 12.41
C GLU A 462 1.49 17.13 11.31
N TYR A 463 0.24 17.45 11.62
CA TYR A 463 -0.65 18.21 10.77
C TYR A 463 -1.29 19.37 11.55
N GLY A 464 -1.74 20.38 10.83
CA GLY A 464 -2.35 21.60 11.39
C GLY A 464 -2.46 22.68 10.31
N SER A 465 -3.40 23.61 10.46
CA SER A 465 -3.54 24.72 9.52
C SER A 465 -2.43 25.76 9.74
N ASN A 466 -2.04 26.48 8.68
CA ASN A 466 -1.05 27.56 8.78
C ASN A 466 -1.50 28.59 9.82
N GLY A 467 -0.80 28.65 10.96
CA GLY A 467 -1.08 29.60 12.06
C GLY A 467 -1.61 28.96 13.36
N GLU A 468 -1.91 27.67 13.39
CA GLU A 468 -2.26 26.97 14.64
C GLU A 468 -1.02 26.76 15.53
N LYS A 469 -1.17 27.05 16.84
CA LYS A 469 -0.09 26.91 17.84
C LYS A 469 0.14 25.45 18.26
N VAL A 470 -0.85 24.58 18.08
CA VAL A 470 -0.81 23.17 18.46
C VAL A 470 -0.93 22.34 17.20
N LYS A 471 0.08 21.52 16.93
CA LYS A 471 0.05 20.52 15.87
C LYS A 471 -0.30 19.17 16.49
N HIS A 472 -1.08 18.38 15.76
CA HIS A 472 -1.46 17.03 16.17
C HIS A 472 -0.81 16.02 15.24
N LYS A 473 -0.56 14.81 15.71
CA LYS A 473 -0.03 13.73 14.90
C LYS A 473 -1.13 12.82 14.38
N ILE A 474 -1.05 12.45 13.10
CA ILE A 474 -2.14 11.72 12.41
C ILE A 474 -2.43 10.38 13.09
N CYS A 475 -1.41 9.55 13.37
CA CYS A 475 -1.63 8.24 13.98
C CYS A 475 -1.97 8.35 15.47
N SER A 476 -1.08 8.95 16.27
CA SER A 476 -1.16 8.90 17.74
C SER A 476 -2.24 9.77 18.36
N ASP A 477 -2.61 10.88 17.69
CA ASP A 477 -3.55 11.86 18.25
C ASP A 477 -4.93 11.80 17.59
N VAL A 478 -5.04 11.16 16.41
CA VAL A 478 -6.30 11.08 15.64
C VAL A 478 -6.73 9.64 15.37
N CYS A 479 -5.97 8.90 14.57
CA CYS A 479 -6.36 7.58 14.07
C CYS A 479 -6.57 6.58 15.22
N TYR A 480 -5.54 6.38 16.04
CA TYR A 480 -5.61 5.45 17.17
C TYR A 480 -6.64 5.90 18.21
N PRO A 481 -6.69 7.17 18.65
CA PRO A 481 -7.73 7.63 19.56
C PRO A 481 -9.15 7.46 19.02
N ARG A 482 -9.40 7.67 17.72
CA ARG A 482 -10.71 7.39 17.09
C ARG A 482 -11.06 5.92 17.29
N LEU A 483 -10.19 5.01 16.86
CA LEU A 483 -10.42 3.56 16.97
C LEU A 483 -10.61 3.13 18.42
N SER A 484 -9.71 3.55 19.32
CA SER A 484 -9.77 3.18 20.73
C SER A 484 -11.07 3.63 21.38
N LYS A 485 -11.56 4.84 21.09
CA LYS A 485 -12.81 5.36 21.65
C LYS A 485 -14.04 4.72 21.01
N THR A 486 -14.00 4.43 19.71
CA THR A 486 -15.07 3.69 19.04
C THR A 486 -15.18 2.26 19.57
N ILE A 487 -14.06 1.58 19.84
CA ILE A 487 -14.04 0.23 20.43
C ILE A 487 -14.55 0.25 21.88
N LYS A 488 -13.99 1.11 22.73
CA LYS A 488 -14.25 1.12 24.19
C LYS A 488 -15.51 1.90 24.60
N GLY A 489 -16.04 2.71 23.70
CA GLY A 489 -17.04 3.74 24.02
C GLY A 489 -16.40 5.02 24.53
N TYR A 490 -17.17 6.10 24.53
CA TYR A 490 -16.71 7.43 24.93
C TYR A 490 -17.85 8.28 25.46
N LYS A 491 -17.53 9.45 26.03
CA LYS A 491 -18.51 10.47 26.38
C LYS A 491 -18.39 11.64 25.41
N THR A 492 -19.52 12.14 24.93
CA THR A 492 -19.57 13.34 24.08
C THR A 492 -19.22 14.60 24.89
N VAL A 493 -19.07 15.74 24.22
CA VAL A 493 -18.87 17.04 24.88
C VAL A 493 -20.05 17.36 25.80
N GLU A 494 -21.26 16.93 25.44
CA GLU A 494 -22.49 17.06 26.24
C GLU A 494 -22.62 16.00 27.35
N LYS A 495 -21.57 15.19 27.57
CA LYS A 495 -21.47 14.12 28.58
C LYS A 495 -22.42 12.94 28.35
N GLU A 496 -23.01 12.81 27.17
CA GLU A 496 -23.75 11.62 26.76
C GLU A 496 -22.79 10.44 26.62
N LYS A 497 -23.19 9.26 27.13
CA LYS A 497 -22.39 8.04 27.03
C LYS A 497 -22.72 7.31 25.73
N ILE A 498 -21.72 7.17 24.86
CA ILE A 498 -21.78 6.33 23.67
C ILE A 498 -21.15 4.98 23.99
N GLU A 499 -21.90 3.90 23.78
CA GLU A 499 -21.40 2.54 23.99
C GLU A 499 -20.33 2.15 22.96
N GLY A 500 -19.39 1.33 23.40
CA GLY A 500 -18.36 0.78 22.52
C GLY A 500 -18.93 -0.19 21.50
N LEU A 501 -18.37 -0.16 20.29
CA LEU A 501 -18.69 -1.13 19.25
C LEU A 501 -18.06 -2.49 19.51
N GLY A 502 -17.09 -2.57 20.43
CA GLY A 502 -16.29 -3.76 20.70
C GLY A 502 -15.18 -3.97 19.67
N GLY A 503 -14.46 -5.07 19.79
CA GLY A 503 -13.41 -5.53 18.88
C GLY A 503 -11.99 -5.35 19.41
N SER A 504 -11.10 -6.24 18.99
CA SER A 504 -9.68 -6.21 19.36
C SER A 504 -8.84 -5.41 18.34
N LEU A 505 -7.78 -4.75 18.81
CA LEU A 505 -6.83 -3.97 18.00
C LEU A 505 -5.40 -4.25 18.47
N LYS A 506 -4.51 -4.64 17.55
CA LYS A 506 -3.07 -4.67 17.76
C LYS A 506 -2.41 -3.45 17.14
N TYR A 507 -1.52 -2.81 17.90
CA TYR A 507 -0.77 -1.65 17.42
C TYR A 507 0.67 -2.04 17.08
N TYR A 508 1.08 -1.75 15.85
CA TYR A 508 2.43 -1.94 15.37
C TYR A 508 3.05 -0.64 14.90
N ARG A 509 4.37 -0.60 14.85
CA ARG A 509 5.14 0.47 14.22
C ARG A 509 6.14 -0.12 13.23
N ILE A 510 6.36 0.59 12.13
CA ILE A 510 7.46 0.28 11.21
C ILE A 510 8.80 0.62 11.86
N ALA A 511 9.71 -0.34 11.85
CA ALA A 511 11.10 -0.17 12.24
C ALA A 511 12.02 -0.75 11.16
N PHE A 512 13.32 -0.58 11.35
CA PHE A 512 14.31 -0.95 10.34
C PHE A 512 15.48 -1.67 10.99
N VAL A 513 15.99 -2.70 10.30
CA VAL A 513 17.16 -3.48 10.73
C VAL A 513 18.18 -3.62 9.60
N GLY A 514 19.42 -3.90 9.97
CA GLY A 514 20.54 -4.01 9.05
C GLY A 514 21.16 -2.66 8.71
N GLU A 515 22.25 -2.73 7.96
CA GLU A 515 23.06 -1.59 7.48
C GLU A 515 23.15 -1.54 5.95
N HIS A 516 22.85 -2.64 5.26
CA HIS A 516 22.93 -2.75 3.81
C HIS A 516 21.56 -2.87 3.16
N SER A 517 21.43 -2.29 1.96
CA SER A 517 20.22 -2.41 1.15
C SER A 517 19.87 -3.87 0.87
N VAL A 518 18.61 -4.12 0.49
CA VAL A 518 18.13 -5.48 0.22
C VAL A 518 18.95 -6.22 -0.86
N LEU A 519 19.57 -5.47 -1.78
CA LEU A 519 20.37 -6.02 -2.88
C LEU A 519 21.79 -6.39 -2.44
N ASN A 520 22.27 -5.82 -1.32
CA ASN A 520 23.63 -5.99 -0.81
C ASN A 520 23.64 -6.56 0.62
N THR A 521 22.54 -7.19 1.05
CA THR A 521 22.37 -7.76 2.39
C THR A 521 23.45 -8.79 2.69
N ASN A 522 24.10 -8.67 3.85
CA ASN A 522 25.11 -9.63 4.32
C ASN A 522 24.60 -10.53 5.46
N ASP A 523 25.46 -11.40 5.98
CA ASP A 523 25.10 -12.37 7.03
C ASP A 523 24.65 -11.69 8.34
N LYS A 524 25.25 -10.55 8.70
CA LYS A 524 24.84 -9.77 9.88
C LYS A 524 23.42 -9.23 9.72
N ASP A 525 23.08 -8.73 8.54
CA ASP A 525 21.73 -8.23 8.25
C ASP A 525 20.69 -9.37 8.28
N LYS A 526 21.05 -10.57 7.77
CA LYS A 526 20.20 -11.77 7.86
C LYS A 526 19.88 -12.13 9.30
N LEU A 527 20.91 -12.20 10.16
CA LEU A 527 20.73 -12.48 11.58
C LEU A 527 19.84 -11.44 12.25
N LEU A 528 20.09 -10.15 12.01
CA LEU A 528 19.26 -9.06 12.55
C LEU A 528 17.80 -9.16 12.08
N LEU A 529 17.57 -9.49 10.81
CA LEU A 529 16.22 -9.69 10.29
C LEU A 529 15.52 -10.86 10.97
N ALA A 530 16.16 -12.03 11.04
CA ALA A 530 15.56 -13.20 11.70
C ALA A 530 15.19 -12.92 13.16
N HIS A 531 16.08 -12.23 13.89
CA HIS A 531 15.86 -11.84 15.28
C HIS A 531 14.67 -10.91 15.50
N ASN A 532 14.33 -10.07 14.52
CA ASN A 532 13.33 -9.02 14.67
C ASN A 532 12.09 -9.22 13.78
N ALA A 533 12.03 -10.33 13.02
CA ALA A 533 10.90 -10.63 12.14
C ALA A 533 9.77 -11.40 12.85
N THR A 534 9.88 -11.72 14.14
CA THR A 534 8.93 -12.63 14.81
C THR A 534 7.48 -12.15 14.73
N GLU A 535 7.23 -10.85 14.95
CA GLU A 535 5.91 -10.24 14.78
C GLU A 535 5.42 -10.26 13.33
N LEU A 536 6.31 -10.13 12.34
CA LEU A 536 5.95 -10.23 10.93
C LEU A 536 5.44 -11.65 10.63
N LEU A 537 6.10 -12.67 11.16
CA LEU A 537 5.70 -14.08 11.02
C LEU A 537 4.38 -14.37 11.76
N ALA A 538 4.22 -13.82 12.97
CA ALA A 538 3.00 -13.89 13.76
C ALA A 538 1.79 -13.31 13.00
N ILE A 539 1.99 -12.16 12.34
CA ILE A 539 0.98 -11.54 11.47
C ILE A 539 0.70 -12.41 10.22
N ALA A 540 1.73 -12.99 9.58
CA ALA A 540 1.55 -13.85 8.40
C ALA A 540 0.65 -15.06 8.67
N GLU A 541 0.72 -15.60 9.89
CA GLU A 541 -0.05 -16.75 10.37
C GLU A 541 -1.33 -16.36 11.15
N ASN A 542 -1.57 -15.05 11.33
CA ASN A 542 -2.66 -14.50 12.13
C ASN A 542 -2.70 -15.01 13.59
N THR A 543 -1.53 -15.25 14.18
CA THR A 543 -1.35 -15.65 15.59
C THR A 543 -0.76 -14.48 16.36
N LEU A 544 -1.59 -13.59 16.88
CA LEU A 544 -1.16 -12.26 17.35
C LEU A 544 -0.87 -12.18 18.86
N GLU A 545 -1.10 -13.26 19.59
CA GLU A 545 -0.88 -13.31 21.05
C GLU A 545 0.38 -14.09 21.39
N ALA A 546 1.41 -13.40 21.90
CA ALA A 546 2.63 -14.03 22.37
C ALA A 546 2.38 -14.81 23.68
N VAL A 547 2.66 -16.12 23.66
CA VAL A 547 2.50 -17.01 24.82
C VAL A 547 3.82 -17.50 25.40
N THR A 548 4.92 -17.37 24.64
CA THR A 548 6.27 -17.66 25.12
C THR A 548 7.24 -16.74 24.40
N LYS A 549 8.17 -16.16 25.16
CA LYS A 549 9.23 -15.30 24.63
C LYS A 549 10.49 -15.47 25.47
N ASN A 550 11.59 -15.75 24.80
CA ASN A 550 12.94 -15.78 25.38
C ASN A 550 13.96 -15.38 24.30
N ASP A 551 15.24 -15.47 24.62
CA ASP A 551 16.31 -15.01 23.72
C ASP A 551 16.57 -15.92 22.51
N HIS A 552 15.89 -17.07 22.41
CA HIS A 552 16.10 -18.08 21.35
C HIS A 552 14.88 -18.32 20.49
N PHE A 553 13.69 -18.29 21.09
CA PHE A 553 12.45 -18.54 20.39
C PHE A 553 11.25 -17.78 20.97
N GLU A 554 10.28 -17.55 20.10
CA GLU A 554 8.98 -16.97 20.43
C GLU A 554 7.85 -17.88 19.93
N ILE A 555 6.77 -17.97 20.71
CA ILE A 555 5.57 -18.71 20.32
C ILE A 555 4.38 -17.79 20.47
N PHE A 556 3.58 -17.74 19.42
CA PHE A 556 2.34 -16.99 19.33
C PHE A 556 1.17 -17.92 19.12
N GLU A 557 -0.03 -17.46 19.48
CA GLU A 557 -1.26 -18.21 19.27
C GLU A 557 -2.43 -17.35 18.79
N ASN A 558 -3.43 -18.05 18.25
CA ASN A 558 -4.82 -17.61 18.21
C ASN A 558 -5.72 -18.77 18.66
N GLU A 559 -7.04 -18.65 18.49
CA GLU A 559 -7.98 -19.71 18.88
C GLU A 559 -7.72 -21.04 18.15
N GLY A 560 -7.28 -21.01 16.90
CA GLY A 560 -7.18 -22.18 16.03
C GLY A 560 -5.78 -22.77 15.82
N ARG A 561 -4.70 -22.02 16.06
CA ARG A 561 -3.33 -22.46 15.73
C ARG A 561 -2.23 -21.75 16.54
N TYR A 562 -1.02 -22.31 16.45
CA TYR A 562 0.22 -21.71 16.97
C TYR A 562 1.17 -21.33 15.85
N THR A 563 2.04 -20.37 16.14
CA THR A 563 3.25 -20.06 15.37
C THR A 563 4.43 -20.10 16.32
N ALA A 564 5.41 -20.96 16.05
CA ALA A 564 6.60 -21.12 16.88
C ALA A 564 7.83 -20.77 16.05
N ILE A 565 8.68 -19.88 16.55
CA ILE A 565 9.76 -19.27 15.77
C ILE A 565 11.07 -19.44 16.53
N TYR A 566 11.99 -20.23 15.98
CA TYR A 566 13.36 -20.34 16.45
C TYR A 566 14.27 -19.48 15.57
N PHE A 567 14.75 -18.37 16.12
CA PHE A 567 15.42 -17.30 15.35
C PHE A 567 16.93 -17.20 15.60
N LYS A 568 17.51 -18.15 16.35
CA LYS A 568 18.96 -18.25 16.57
C LYS A 568 19.60 -19.17 15.54
N GLU A 569 20.82 -18.82 15.13
CA GLU A 569 21.68 -19.71 14.32
C GLU A 569 22.22 -20.90 15.13
N SER A 570 22.41 -20.71 16.44
CA SER A 570 22.88 -21.73 17.35
C SER A 570 21.74 -22.66 17.73
N PHE A 571 22.01 -23.96 17.82
CA PHE A 571 21.03 -24.99 18.20
C PHE A 571 21.04 -25.31 19.72
N ASP A 572 21.70 -24.48 20.53
CA ASP A 572 21.91 -24.70 21.97
C ASP A 572 20.60 -24.80 22.79
N LYS A 573 19.51 -24.21 22.30
CA LYS A 573 18.16 -24.30 22.90
C LYS A 573 17.13 -24.97 21.99
N PHE A 574 17.58 -25.65 20.95
CA PHE A 574 16.70 -26.27 19.97
C PHE A 574 15.91 -27.45 20.57
N ASP A 575 16.52 -28.29 21.41
CA ASP A 575 15.82 -29.37 22.09
C ASP A 575 14.67 -28.87 23.00
N ASP A 576 14.90 -27.77 23.71
CA ASP A 576 13.90 -27.12 24.57
C ASP A 576 12.73 -26.59 23.71
N PHE A 577 13.06 -26.00 22.56
CA PHE A 577 12.09 -25.54 21.56
C PHE A 577 11.26 -26.69 21.00
N THR A 578 11.90 -27.76 20.52
CA THR A 578 11.24 -28.94 19.94
C THR A 578 10.30 -29.59 20.95
N LYS A 579 10.73 -29.81 22.20
CA LYS A 579 9.86 -30.32 23.27
C LYS A 579 8.64 -29.42 23.50
N LYS A 580 8.84 -28.10 23.47
CA LYS A 580 7.74 -27.14 23.63
C LYS A 580 6.76 -27.23 22.46
N VAL A 581 7.23 -27.24 21.22
CA VAL A 581 6.41 -27.36 20.01
C VAL A 581 5.61 -28.66 20.01
N LEU A 582 6.25 -29.79 20.29
CA LEU A 582 5.59 -31.11 20.33
C LEU A 582 4.53 -31.22 21.44
N SER A 583 4.58 -30.35 22.45
CA SER A 583 3.56 -30.27 23.51
C SER A 583 2.32 -29.45 23.13
N LEU A 584 2.37 -28.70 22.03
CA LEU A 584 1.27 -27.85 21.58
C LEU A 584 0.13 -28.70 21.00
N LYS A 585 -1.10 -28.29 21.28
CA LYS A 585 -2.31 -29.08 20.97
C LYS A 585 -3.07 -28.65 19.72
N LYS A 586 -2.64 -27.55 19.09
CA LYS A 586 -3.26 -27.00 17.87
C LYS A 586 -2.28 -27.16 16.70
N PRO A 587 -2.75 -27.13 15.44
CA PRO A 587 -1.86 -27.03 14.28
C PRO A 587 -0.83 -25.92 14.49
N THR A 588 0.43 -26.19 14.20
CA THR A 588 1.54 -25.28 14.50
C THR A 588 2.38 -25.02 13.26
N THR A 589 2.53 -23.75 12.89
CA THR A 589 3.55 -23.36 11.90
C THR A 589 4.87 -23.09 12.64
N VAL A 590 5.94 -23.79 12.26
CA VAL A 590 7.27 -23.66 12.84
C VAL A 590 8.18 -22.93 11.88
N TYR A 591 8.79 -21.84 12.32
CA TYR A 591 9.82 -21.11 11.57
C TYR A 591 11.19 -21.35 12.20
N ILE A 592 12.16 -21.72 11.38
CA ILE A 592 13.53 -22.03 11.84
C ILE A 592 14.52 -21.20 11.03
N PHE A 593 15.48 -20.62 11.72
CA PHE A 593 16.60 -19.94 11.07
C PHE A 593 17.35 -20.91 10.15
N SER A 594 17.55 -20.49 8.91
CA SER A 594 18.39 -21.18 7.94
C SER A 594 19.09 -20.18 7.03
N TRP A 595 20.34 -20.50 6.64
CA TRP A 595 21.10 -19.74 5.66
C TRP A 595 20.57 -19.93 4.23
N GLU A 596 19.85 -21.03 4.00
CA GLU A 596 19.26 -21.40 2.71
C GLU A 596 17.75 -21.69 2.84
N ASN A 597 17.05 -21.87 1.71
CA ASN A 597 15.61 -22.13 1.70
C ASN A 597 15.19 -23.53 2.13
N ASN A 598 16.13 -24.39 2.55
CA ASN A 598 15.83 -25.77 2.93
C ASN A 598 16.06 -25.97 4.44
N PRO A 599 15.02 -26.26 5.23
CA PRO A 599 15.19 -26.67 6.61
C PRO A 599 15.48 -28.18 6.62
N LEU A 600 16.72 -28.58 6.84
CA LEU A 600 17.01 -29.97 7.25
C LEU A 600 16.70 -30.07 8.75
N VAL A 601 15.46 -30.43 9.08
CA VAL A 601 15.00 -30.59 10.48
C VAL A 601 14.11 -31.82 10.56
N ASP A 602 14.76 -32.98 10.76
CA ASP A 602 14.14 -34.30 10.82
C ASP A 602 13.15 -34.42 12.00
N GLU A 603 13.31 -33.60 13.05
CA GLU A 603 12.54 -33.66 14.30
C GLU A 603 11.02 -33.42 14.14
N PHE A 604 10.59 -32.83 13.02
CA PHE A 604 9.18 -32.55 12.74
C PHE A 604 8.63 -33.29 11.50
N GLU A 605 9.45 -34.07 10.78
CA GLU A 605 9.05 -34.68 9.50
C GLU A 605 7.81 -35.58 9.62
N ASP A 606 7.70 -36.34 10.70
CA ASP A 606 6.59 -37.27 10.93
C ASP A 606 5.34 -36.61 11.58
N ASN A 607 5.41 -35.33 11.95
CA ASN A 607 4.32 -34.66 12.66
C ASN A 607 3.39 -33.91 11.71
N GLN A 608 2.26 -34.55 11.35
CA GLN A 608 1.24 -33.97 10.48
C GLN A 608 0.57 -32.68 11.02
N ASN A 609 0.70 -32.38 12.32
CA ASN A 609 0.18 -31.15 12.92
C ASN A 609 1.18 -29.98 12.83
N VAL A 610 2.39 -30.22 12.34
CA VAL A 610 3.45 -29.21 12.24
C VAL A 610 3.74 -28.91 10.77
N THR A 611 3.88 -27.63 10.44
CA THR A 611 4.36 -27.17 9.13
C THR A 611 5.63 -26.38 9.33
N VAL A 612 6.75 -26.86 8.80
CA VAL A 612 8.06 -26.19 8.95
C VAL A 612 8.31 -25.23 7.78
N LYS A 613 8.84 -24.05 8.10
CA LYS A 613 9.23 -22.99 7.18
C LYS A 613 10.59 -22.41 7.61
N THR A 614 11.29 -21.75 6.69
CA THR A 614 12.59 -21.12 6.96
C THR A 614 12.48 -19.60 7.14
N ILE A 615 13.44 -19.03 7.86
CA ILE A 615 13.71 -17.59 7.95
C ILE A 615 15.22 -17.34 7.94
N PRO A 616 15.72 -16.16 7.53
CA PRO A 616 14.99 -14.98 7.04
C PRO A 616 14.82 -14.95 5.51
N GLU A 617 15.38 -15.91 4.78
CA GLU A 617 15.54 -15.83 3.32
C GLU A 617 14.22 -15.61 2.56
N PRO A 618 13.08 -16.26 2.90
CA PRO A 618 11.80 -15.97 2.22
C PRO A 618 11.32 -14.51 2.35
N ILE A 619 11.66 -13.82 3.45
CA ILE A 619 11.36 -12.38 3.61
C ILE A 619 12.23 -11.57 2.64
N LEU A 620 13.52 -11.88 2.59
CA LEU A 620 14.48 -11.19 1.71
C LEU A 620 14.14 -11.38 0.23
N GLU A 621 13.72 -12.57 -0.20
CA GLU A 621 13.30 -12.81 -1.57
C GLU A 621 12.14 -11.90 -2.00
N ILE A 622 11.14 -11.73 -1.13
CA ILE A 622 10.02 -10.83 -1.40
C ILE A 622 10.51 -9.38 -1.48
N TYR A 623 11.38 -8.95 -0.56
CA TYR A 623 11.90 -7.58 -0.55
C TYR A 623 12.79 -7.31 -1.77
N ARG A 624 13.64 -8.26 -2.19
CA ARG A 624 14.45 -8.16 -3.41
C ARG A 624 13.58 -8.06 -4.66
N ARG A 625 12.49 -8.82 -4.72
CA ARG A 625 11.54 -8.74 -5.83
C ARG A 625 10.90 -7.36 -5.92
N ILE A 626 10.53 -6.77 -4.78
CA ILE A 626 9.97 -5.42 -4.70
C ILE A 626 10.97 -4.37 -5.18
N HIS A 627 12.24 -4.47 -4.79
CA HIS A 627 13.28 -3.52 -5.20
C HIS A 627 13.72 -3.63 -6.67
N ASN A 628 13.41 -4.75 -7.34
CA ASN A 628 13.72 -4.97 -8.75
C ASN A 628 12.54 -4.62 -9.69
N LEU A 629 11.39 -4.18 -9.14
CA LEU A 629 10.27 -3.57 -9.87
C LEU A 629 10.54 -2.08 -10.06
#